data_AF-A0A350WQJ1-F1
#
_entry.id   AF-A0A350WQJ1-F1
#
_cell.length_a   1.000
_cell.length_b   1.000
_cell.length_c   1.000
_cell.angle_alpha   90.00
_cell.angle_beta   90.00
_cell.angle_gamma   90.00
#
_symmetry.space_group_name_H-M   'P 1'
#
loop_
_entity.id
_entity.type
_entity.pdbx_description
1 polymer ?
#
loop_
_entity_poly.entity_id
_entity_poly.type
_entity_poly.pdbx_seq_one_letter_code
_entity_poly.pdbx_strand_id
1 'polypeptide(L)'
;MIPSREVAERSLEIIQSEVDLAVSEGGDVLFLDQRQLLTFGFIQNVPFVPEYEKKRLMNEAMGEEAAYFEIFYADISKQRFSLIISEPLRTPEKDSTVVFGEENNAWVKWVSIPVLCYYEPKITLTEVNVELLVPKAVPDDCLDKMP
;
A
#
# COMPACT_ATOMS: atom_id res chain seq x y z
N MET A 1 -12.76 -4.75 16.20
CA MET A 1 -14.23 -4.79 16.09
C MET A 1 -14.54 -5.23 14.67
N ILE A 2 -15.47 -6.15 14.46
CA ILE A 2 -15.87 -6.54 13.09
C ILE A 2 -16.82 -5.44 12.60
N PRO A 3 -16.58 -4.83 11.42
CA PRO A 3 -17.45 -3.78 10.89
C PRO A 3 -18.87 -4.31 10.63
N SER A 4 -19.86 -3.43 10.66
CA SER A 4 -21.21 -3.79 10.25
C SER A 4 -21.22 -4.15 8.76
N ARG A 5 -22.24 -4.91 8.34
CA ARG A 5 -22.42 -5.24 6.93
C ARG A 5 -22.57 -3.99 6.06
N GLU A 6 -23.32 -3.00 6.54
CA GLU A 6 -23.54 -1.72 5.84
C GLU A 6 -22.22 -0.96 5.65
N VAL A 7 -21.37 -0.93 6.68
CA VAL A 7 -20.04 -0.30 6.60
C VAL A 7 -19.14 -1.04 5.61
N ALA A 8 -19.17 -2.37 5.60
CA ALA A 8 -18.39 -3.18 4.66
C ALA A 8 -18.86 -2.95 3.22
N GLU A 9 -20.17 -3.01 2.95
CA GLU A 9 -20.75 -2.76 1.62
C GLU A 9 -20.42 -1.35 1.12
N ARG A 10 -20.58 -0.33 1.98
CA ARG A 10 -20.23 1.05 1.63
C ARG A 10 -18.74 1.23 1.35
N SER A 11 -17.88 0.57 2.10
CA SER A 11 -16.44 0.59 1.88
C SER A 11 -16.07 -0.03 0.54
N LEU A 12 -16.71 -1.16 0.18
CA LEU A 12 -16.50 -1.81 -1.12
C LEU A 12 -16.95 -0.92 -2.29
N GLU A 13 -18.07 -0.23 -2.16
CA GLU A 13 -18.53 0.73 -3.18
C GLU A 13 -17.51 1.86 -3.39
N ILE A 14 -16.97 2.41 -2.30
CA ILE A 14 -15.94 3.47 -2.37
C ILE A 14 -14.68 2.93 -3.05
N ILE A 15 -14.19 1.76 -2.62
CA ILE A 15 -12.99 1.15 -3.22
C ILE A 15 -13.21 0.88 -4.71
N GLN A 16 -14.34 0.28 -5.11
CA GLN A 16 -14.64 0.00 -6.52
C GLN A 16 -14.71 1.30 -7.34
N SER A 17 -15.37 2.35 -6.84
CA SER A 17 -15.46 3.64 -7.54
C SER A 17 -14.09 4.27 -7.78
N GLU A 18 -13.19 4.19 -6.81
CA GLU A 18 -11.83 4.74 -6.92
C GLU A 18 -10.96 3.91 -7.87
N VAL A 19 -11.12 2.57 -7.84
CA VAL A 19 -10.48 1.65 -8.78
C VAL A 19 -10.95 1.91 -10.21
N ASP A 20 -12.26 2.07 -10.42
CA ASP A 20 -12.83 2.33 -11.74
C ASP A 20 -12.32 3.66 -12.31
N LEU A 21 -12.23 4.71 -11.48
CA LEU A 21 -11.67 5.99 -11.87
C LEU A 21 -10.21 5.84 -12.32
N ALA A 22 -9.37 5.24 -11.47
CA ALA A 22 -7.96 5.00 -11.74
C ALA A 22 -7.72 4.21 -13.05
N VAL A 23 -8.53 3.17 -13.29
CA VAL A 23 -8.45 2.34 -14.51
C VAL A 23 -8.97 3.10 -15.74
N SER A 24 -10.04 3.89 -15.60
CA SER A 24 -10.62 4.67 -16.72
C SER A 24 -9.65 5.72 -17.28
N GLU A 25 -8.74 6.22 -16.44
CA GLU A 25 -7.66 7.14 -16.82
C GLU A 25 -6.41 6.42 -17.37
N GLY A 26 -6.46 5.08 -17.44
CA GLY A 26 -5.38 4.23 -17.95
C GLY A 26 -4.27 3.95 -16.94
N GLY A 27 -4.51 4.19 -15.65
CA GLY A 27 -3.51 3.96 -14.61
C GLY A 27 -3.57 2.54 -14.01
N ASP A 28 -2.43 2.09 -13.46
CA ASP A 28 -2.32 0.82 -12.75
C ASP A 28 -2.79 0.97 -11.29
N VAL A 29 -3.51 -0.04 -10.77
CA VAL A 29 -3.91 -0.11 -9.36
C VAL A 29 -3.11 -1.19 -8.65
N LEU A 30 -2.37 -0.83 -7.60
CA LEU A 30 -1.63 -1.78 -6.77
C LEU A 30 -2.43 -2.16 -5.53
N PHE A 31 -2.72 -3.45 -5.39
CA PHE A 31 -3.19 -4.04 -4.14
C PHE A 31 -1.98 -4.55 -3.34
N LEU A 32 -1.40 -3.64 -2.53
CA LEU A 32 -0.30 -3.95 -1.61
C LEU A 32 -0.77 -4.97 -0.56
N ASP A 33 -2.00 -4.78 -0.09
CA ASP A 33 -2.79 -5.77 0.62
C ASP A 33 -4.23 -5.83 0.09
N GLN A 34 -5.17 -6.41 0.85
CA GLN A 34 -6.57 -6.65 0.46
C GLN A 34 -6.79 -7.44 -0.84
N ARG A 35 -5.83 -8.26 -1.30
CA ARG A 35 -5.94 -9.03 -2.56
C ARG A 35 -7.12 -10.00 -2.60
N GLN A 36 -7.61 -10.42 -1.42
CA GLN A 36 -8.82 -11.23 -1.33
C GLN A 36 -10.05 -10.54 -1.95
N LEU A 37 -10.07 -9.20 -2.02
CA LEU A 37 -11.13 -8.44 -2.70
C LEU A 37 -11.20 -8.77 -4.19
N LEU A 38 -10.05 -8.98 -4.83
CA LEU A 38 -9.97 -9.42 -6.22
C LEU A 38 -10.34 -10.90 -6.35
N THR A 39 -9.75 -11.75 -5.51
CA THR A 39 -9.97 -13.20 -5.55
C THR A 39 -11.44 -13.60 -5.42
N PHE A 40 -12.18 -12.92 -4.54
CA PHE A 40 -13.60 -13.19 -4.31
C PHE A 40 -14.54 -12.35 -5.19
N GLY A 41 -14.00 -11.51 -6.09
CA GLY A 41 -14.78 -10.70 -7.01
C GLY A 41 -15.56 -9.56 -6.34
N PHE A 42 -15.13 -9.11 -5.16
CA PHE A 42 -15.69 -7.92 -4.52
C PHE A 42 -15.25 -6.64 -5.22
N ILE A 43 -14.04 -6.64 -5.77
CA ILE A 43 -13.54 -5.61 -6.67
C ILE A 43 -13.23 -6.25 -8.03
N GLN A 44 -13.70 -5.62 -9.10
CA GLN A 44 -13.67 -6.16 -10.46
C GLN A 44 -13.12 -5.14 -11.46
N ASN A 45 -12.90 -5.60 -12.71
CA ASN A 45 -12.48 -4.78 -13.85
C ASN A 45 -11.12 -4.07 -13.67
N VAL A 46 -10.23 -4.64 -12.88
CA VAL A 46 -8.88 -4.12 -12.63
C VAL A 46 -7.83 -5.13 -13.08
N PRO A 47 -6.82 -4.73 -13.88
CA PRO A 47 -5.69 -5.58 -14.20
C PRO A 47 -4.94 -6.00 -12.93
N PHE A 48 -4.66 -7.30 -12.80
CA PHE A 48 -3.97 -7.82 -11.62
C PHE A 48 -2.46 -7.54 -11.69
N VAL A 49 -1.93 -6.82 -10.69
CA VAL A 49 -0.49 -6.64 -10.46
C VAL A 49 -0.03 -7.69 -9.43
N PRO A 50 0.69 -8.75 -9.85
CA PRO A 50 1.09 -9.83 -8.95
C PRO A 50 2.23 -9.44 -7.99
N GLU A 51 3.07 -8.47 -8.36
CA GLU A 51 4.21 -7.99 -7.58
C GLU A 51 3.78 -7.25 -6.30
N TYR A 52 4.71 -7.09 -5.35
CA TYR A 52 4.56 -6.23 -4.17
C TYR A 52 3.43 -6.62 -3.20
N GLU A 53 3.24 -7.91 -2.97
CA GLU A 53 2.32 -8.38 -1.92
C GLU A 53 2.92 -8.12 -0.53
N LYS A 54 2.10 -7.69 0.43
CA LYS A 54 2.54 -7.37 1.81
C LYS A 54 3.43 -8.43 2.45
N LYS A 55 3.05 -9.72 2.45
CA LYS A 55 3.89 -10.76 3.08
C LYS A 55 5.19 -10.97 2.32
N ARG A 56 5.16 -10.90 0.99
CA ARG A 56 6.40 -10.94 0.19
C ARG A 56 7.31 -9.77 0.53
N LEU A 57 6.81 -8.53 0.48
CA LEU A 57 7.55 -7.33 0.85
C LEU A 57 8.13 -7.43 2.26
N MET A 58 7.33 -7.90 3.23
CA MET A 58 7.81 -8.09 4.59
C MET A 58 8.95 -9.12 4.67
N ASN A 59 8.80 -10.26 3.99
CA ASN A 59 9.83 -11.30 3.99
C ASN A 59 11.17 -10.77 3.43
N GLU A 60 11.12 -10.07 2.29
CA GLU A 60 12.32 -9.49 1.68
C GLU A 60 12.89 -8.34 2.54
N ALA A 61 12.04 -7.53 3.19
CA ALA A 61 12.47 -6.44 4.08
C ALA A 61 13.20 -6.97 5.32
N MET A 62 12.67 -8.03 5.94
CA MET A 62 13.32 -8.71 7.08
C MET A 62 14.61 -9.44 6.68
N GLY A 63 14.72 -9.86 5.43
CA GLY A 63 15.94 -10.43 4.86
C GLY A 63 16.97 -9.39 4.41
N GLU A 64 16.63 -8.10 4.45
CA GLU A 64 17.44 -6.99 3.90
C GLU A 64 17.82 -7.20 2.42
N GLU A 65 16.92 -7.81 1.64
CA GLU A 65 17.14 -8.16 0.22
C GLU A 65 17.01 -6.94 -0.69
N ALA A 66 17.98 -6.04 -0.64
CA ALA A 66 17.95 -4.74 -1.33
C ALA A 66 17.67 -4.85 -2.84
N ALA A 67 18.20 -5.89 -3.50
CA ALA A 67 17.99 -6.12 -4.93
C ALA A 67 16.51 -6.31 -5.30
N TYR A 68 15.69 -6.87 -4.39
CA TYR A 68 14.25 -6.97 -4.62
C TYR A 68 13.58 -5.59 -4.64
N PHE A 69 14.05 -4.69 -3.78
CA PHE A 69 13.49 -3.36 -3.61
C PHE A 69 13.90 -2.36 -4.69
N GLU A 70 14.96 -2.63 -5.47
CA GLU A 70 15.36 -1.76 -6.59
C GLU A 70 14.20 -1.52 -7.58
N ILE A 71 13.50 -2.60 -7.96
CA ILE A 71 12.37 -2.50 -8.90
C ILE A 71 11.17 -1.84 -8.22
N PHE A 72 10.90 -2.18 -6.96
CA PHE A 72 9.82 -1.56 -6.19
C PHE A 72 10.02 -0.04 -6.06
N TYR A 73 11.21 0.42 -5.69
CA TYR A 73 11.53 1.83 -5.55
C TYR A 73 11.53 2.55 -6.90
N ALA A 74 11.93 1.89 -7.98
CA ALA A 74 11.79 2.45 -9.33
C ALA A 74 10.32 2.66 -9.72
N ASP A 75 9.43 1.72 -9.41
CA ASP A 75 8.00 1.83 -9.71
C ASP A 75 7.30 2.89 -8.84
N ILE A 76 7.61 2.93 -7.54
CA ILE A 76 7.04 3.90 -6.61
C ILE A 76 7.55 5.31 -6.93
N SER A 77 8.85 5.50 -7.21
CA SER A 77 9.42 6.81 -7.52
C SER A 77 8.95 7.40 -8.85
N LYS A 78 8.65 6.54 -9.83
CA LYS A 78 8.00 6.94 -11.09
C LYS A 78 6.50 7.15 -10.97
N GLN A 79 5.94 6.97 -9.77
CA GLN A 79 4.50 7.06 -9.51
C GLN A 79 3.70 6.19 -10.49
N ARG A 80 4.19 4.96 -10.75
CA ARG A 80 3.61 4.03 -11.72
C ARG A 80 2.12 3.74 -11.44
N PHE A 81 1.75 3.65 -10.17
CA PHE A 81 0.39 3.31 -9.77
C PHE A 81 -0.43 4.59 -9.62
N SER A 82 -1.60 4.65 -10.23
CA SER A 82 -2.53 5.77 -10.01
C SER A 82 -3.28 5.63 -8.68
N LEU A 83 -3.37 4.41 -8.16
CA LEU A 83 -3.98 4.09 -6.88
C LEU A 83 -3.26 2.92 -6.20
N ILE A 84 -3.00 3.06 -4.89
CA ILE A 84 -2.48 1.98 -4.04
C ILE A 84 -3.52 1.69 -2.96
N ILE A 85 -3.88 0.41 -2.82
CA ILE A 85 -4.75 -0.10 -1.75
C ILE A 85 -3.87 -0.80 -0.71
N SER A 86 -3.89 -0.28 0.52
CA SER A 86 -3.17 -0.86 1.65
C SER A 86 -3.95 -0.70 2.97
N GLU A 87 -3.45 -1.26 4.06
CA GLU A 87 -3.71 -0.77 5.41
C GLU A 87 -3.02 0.59 5.61
N PRO A 88 -3.47 1.43 6.58
CA PRO A 88 -2.85 2.72 6.84
C PRO A 88 -1.35 2.61 7.12
N LEU A 89 -0.54 3.28 6.32
CA LEU A 89 0.91 3.22 6.45
C LEU A 89 1.38 4.10 7.59
N ARG A 90 2.28 3.55 8.41
CA ARG A 90 2.84 4.23 9.59
C ARG A 90 4.35 4.25 9.50
N THR A 91 4.93 5.35 9.97
CA THR A 91 6.39 5.61 10.00
C THR A 91 7.05 5.59 11.39
N PRO A 92 6.33 5.58 12.54
CA PRO A 92 7.01 5.41 13.83
C PRO A 92 7.67 4.04 13.96
N GLU A 93 8.98 4.04 14.14
CA GLU A 93 9.74 2.86 14.58
C GLU A 93 9.42 2.52 16.05
N LYS A 94 9.65 1.26 16.39
CA LYS A 94 9.48 0.72 17.74
C LYS A 94 10.85 0.39 18.32
N ASP A 95 10.95 0.51 19.64
CA ASP A 95 12.09 0.01 20.37
C ASP A 95 12.23 -1.51 20.17
N SER A 96 13.46 -2.01 20.06
CA SER A 96 13.76 -3.43 19.79
C SER A 96 13.32 -4.37 20.93
N THR A 97 13.04 -3.82 22.12
CA THR A 97 12.48 -4.56 23.26
C THR A 97 10.97 -4.82 23.13
N VAL A 98 10.28 -4.17 22.17
CA VAL A 98 8.86 -4.40 21.89
C VAL A 98 8.71 -5.66 21.05
N VAL A 99 7.78 -6.53 21.44
CA VAL A 99 7.43 -7.73 20.66
C VAL A 99 6.99 -7.30 19.24
N PHE A 100 7.62 -7.87 18.21
CA PHE A 100 7.48 -7.48 16.79
C PHE A 100 8.02 -6.09 16.42
N GLY A 101 8.89 -5.50 17.24
CA GLY A 101 9.55 -4.23 16.94
C GLY A 101 10.39 -4.27 15.67
N GLU A 102 11.18 -5.33 15.48
CA GLU A 102 12.00 -5.51 14.28
C GLU A 102 11.18 -5.65 12.99
N GLU A 103 10.06 -6.39 13.04
CA GLU A 103 9.14 -6.53 11.91
C GLU A 103 8.51 -5.17 11.54
N ASN A 104 8.08 -4.40 12.55
CA ASN A 104 7.59 -3.05 12.33
C ASN A 104 8.66 -2.16 11.70
N ASN A 105 9.89 -2.18 12.22
CA ASN A 105 10.96 -1.30 11.75
C ASN A 105 11.39 -1.65 10.33
N ALA A 106 11.47 -2.94 9.99
CA ALA A 106 11.70 -3.40 8.63
C ALA A 106 10.60 -2.89 7.68
N TRP A 107 9.32 -3.02 8.05
CA TRP A 107 8.22 -2.49 7.25
C TRP A 107 8.26 -0.97 7.09
N VAL A 108 8.54 -0.24 8.19
CA VAL A 108 8.67 1.21 8.19
C VAL A 108 9.74 1.66 7.20
N LYS A 109 10.95 1.09 7.32
CA LYS A 109 12.13 1.49 6.55
C LYS A 109 12.01 1.10 5.08
N TRP A 110 11.62 -0.14 4.80
CA TRP A 110 11.67 -0.69 3.45
C TRP A 110 10.39 -0.44 2.64
N VAL A 111 9.25 -0.16 3.28
CA VAL A 111 7.95 -0.03 2.60
C VAL A 111 7.23 1.27 2.94
N SER A 112 6.89 1.53 4.21
CA SER A 112 6.05 2.68 4.56
C SER A 112 6.68 4.02 4.16
N ILE A 113 7.96 4.23 4.52
CA ILE A 113 8.67 5.47 4.18
C ILE A 113 8.75 5.64 2.66
N PRO A 114 9.29 4.67 1.88
CA PRO A 114 9.37 4.79 0.43
C PRO A 114 8.03 5.08 -0.24
N VAL A 115 6.95 4.39 0.15
CA VAL A 115 5.61 4.66 -0.42
C VAL A 115 5.14 6.08 -0.07
N LEU A 116 5.22 6.47 1.20
CA LEU A 116 4.73 7.78 1.66
C LEU A 116 5.58 8.96 1.18
N CYS A 117 6.78 8.73 0.66
CA CYS A 117 7.53 9.79 -0.03
C CYS A 117 6.89 10.22 -1.34
N TYR A 118 6.32 9.28 -2.09
CA TYR A 118 5.81 9.53 -3.45
C TYR A 118 4.29 9.51 -3.54
N TYR A 119 3.63 8.95 -2.52
CA TYR A 119 2.18 8.82 -2.45
C TYR A 119 1.64 9.43 -1.16
N GLU A 120 0.39 9.87 -1.20
CA GLU A 120 -0.32 10.41 -0.04
C GLU A 120 -1.70 9.77 0.12
N PRO A 121 -2.23 9.67 1.36
CA PRO A 121 -3.58 9.18 1.59
C PRO A 121 -4.62 10.09 0.93
N LYS A 122 -5.44 9.50 0.05
CA LYS A 122 -6.64 10.14 -0.51
C LYS A 122 -7.87 9.86 0.36
N ILE A 123 -8.05 8.59 0.76
CA ILE A 123 -9.17 8.12 1.57
C ILE A 123 -8.66 7.11 2.59
N THR A 124 -9.02 7.30 3.86
CA THR A 124 -8.78 6.31 4.92
C THR A 124 -10.11 5.80 5.47
N LEU A 125 -10.42 4.55 5.17
CA LEU A 125 -11.61 3.82 5.64
C LEU A 125 -11.29 3.13 6.98
N THR A 126 -11.32 3.92 8.06
CA THR A 126 -10.85 3.49 9.38
C THR A 126 -11.59 2.29 9.96
N GLU A 127 -12.88 2.14 9.68
CA GLU A 127 -13.72 1.03 10.19
C GLU A 127 -13.37 -0.33 9.59
N VAL A 128 -12.77 -0.34 8.39
CA VAL A 128 -12.30 -1.55 7.70
C VAL A 128 -10.76 -1.62 7.63
N ASN A 129 -10.06 -0.64 8.21
CA ASN A 129 -8.60 -0.53 8.21
C ASN A 129 -7.99 -0.55 6.79
N VAL A 130 -8.59 0.19 5.85
CA VAL A 130 -8.10 0.32 4.47
C VAL A 130 -7.77 1.79 4.17
N GLU A 131 -6.69 2.02 3.46
CA GLU A 131 -6.22 3.30 2.98
C GLU A 131 -5.97 3.24 1.47
N LEU A 132 -6.42 4.29 0.79
CA LEU A 132 -6.26 4.50 -0.64
C LEU A 132 -5.26 5.63 -0.80
N LEU A 133 -4.11 5.33 -1.41
CA LEU A 133 -3.07 6.32 -1.67
C LEU A 133 -3.00 6.67 -3.15
N VAL A 134 -2.70 7.93 -3.43
CA VAL A 134 -2.51 8.45 -4.79
C VAL A 134 -1.16 9.16 -4.91
N PRO A 135 -0.61 9.32 -6.13
CA PRO A 135 0.60 10.07 -6.37
C PRO A 135 0.54 11.48 -5.78
N LYS A 136 1.56 11.88 -5.03
CA LYS A 136 1.75 13.27 -4.62
C LYS A 136 2.02 14.15 -5.83
N ALA A 137 1.47 15.36 -5.83
CA ALA A 137 1.81 16.36 -6.85
C ALA A 137 3.30 16.76 -6.80
N VAL A 138 3.89 16.74 -5.59
CA VAL A 138 5.32 16.99 -5.36
C VAL A 138 5.82 15.93 -4.38
N PRO A 139 6.67 14.98 -4.83
CA PRO A 139 7.28 14.00 -3.93
C PRO A 139 8.17 14.63 -2.86
N ASP A 140 8.28 13.97 -1.71
CA ASP A 140 9.18 14.37 -0.64
C ASP A 140 10.63 14.02 -1.00
N ASP A 141 11.58 14.85 -0.55
CA ASP A 141 13.00 14.49 -0.59
C ASP A 141 13.32 13.50 0.54
N CYS A 142 13.47 12.24 0.18
CA CYS A 142 13.69 11.16 1.14
C CYS A 142 14.71 10.12 0.68
N LEU A 143 15.57 10.47 -0.29
CA LEU A 143 16.65 9.59 -0.73
C LEU A 143 17.53 9.13 0.44
N ASP A 144 17.78 10.04 1.40
CA ASP A 144 18.56 9.75 2.60
C ASP A 144 17.83 8.85 3.64
N LYS A 145 16.55 8.56 3.41
CA LYS A 145 15.70 7.75 4.31
C LYS A 145 15.42 6.36 3.74
N MET A 146 15.83 6.09 2.51
CA MET A 146 15.71 4.78 1.88
C MET A 146 16.95 3.93 2.18
N PRO A 147 16.79 2.63 2.45
CA PRO A 147 17.91 1.70 2.60
C PRO A 147 18.81 1.58 1.37
#